data_AF-A0A7I7NQR8-F1
#
_entry.id   AF-A0A7I7NQR8-F1
#
_cell.length_a   1.000
_cell.length_b   1.000
_cell.length_c   1.000
_cell.angle_alpha   90.00
_cell.angle_beta   90.00
_cell.angle_gamma   90.00
#
_symmetry.space_group_name_H-M   'P 1'
#
loop_
_entity.id
_entity.type
_entity.pdbx_description
1 polymer ?
#
loop_
_entity_poly.entity_id
_entity_poly.type
_entity_poly.pdbx_seq_one_letter_code
_entity_poly.pdbx_strand_id
1 'polypeptide(L)'
;MESSRLPSELRVSDDGLCLEASRCEVLAGRLAANCAPTLAVSNWLASAAAVGVSNAEIVAAETRCMLRMQATAANLAAAAAGYAANEASSAAQFRALNGPTVR
;
A
#
# COMPACT_ATOMS: atom_id res chain seq x y z
N MET A 1 -34.84 11.35 19.29
CA MET A 1 -33.84 12.40 19.04
C MET A 1 -32.71 11.72 18.30
N GLU A 2 -32.90 11.52 17.00
CA GLU A 2 -31.98 10.76 16.14
C GLU A 2 -30.83 11.70 15.76
N SER A 3 -29.63 11.45 16.30
CA SER A 3 -28.44 12.16 15.83
C SER A 3 -28.15 11.73 14.40
N SER A 4 -28.41 12.61 13.43
CA SER A 4 -27.86 12.52 12.09
C SER A 4 -26.33 12.49 12.17
N ARG A 5 -25.74 11.29 12.23
CA ARG A 5 -24.37 11.09 11.78
C ARG A 5 -24.39 11.28 10.27
N LEU A 6 -24.11 12.49 9.81
CA LEU A 6 -23.68 12.68 8.44
C LEU A 6 -22.52 11.70 8.22
N PRO A 7 -22.53 10.87 7.17
CA PRO A 7 -21.36 10.08 6.84
C PRO A 7 -20.22 11.08 6.69
N SER A 8 -19.18 10.92 7.51
CA SER A 8 -17.94 11.66 7.31
C SER A 8 -17.44 11.28 5.93
N GLU A 9 -17.69 12.13 4.94
CA GLU A 9 -17.33 11.87 3.55
C GLU A 9 -15.81 11.72 3.51
N LEU A 10 -15.35 10.52 3.14
CA LEU A 10 -13.94 10.21 3.07
C LEU A 10 -13.36 10.99 1.88
N ARG A 11 -12.67 12.10 2.15
CA ARG A 11 -11.97 12.85 1.11
C ARG A 11 -10.68 12.15 0.76
N VAL A 12 -10.62 11.64 -0.46
CA VAL A 12 -9.43 11.03 -1.05
C VAL A 12 -8.70 12.12 -1.84
N SER A 13 -7.43 12.35 -1.54
CA SER A 13 -6.56 13.24 -2.33
C SER A 13 -5.43 12.44 -2.97
N ASP A 14 -5.00 12.88 -4.16
CA ASP A 14 -3.86 12.28 -4.88
C ASP A 14 -2.60 12.28 -4.02
N ASP A 15 -2.26 13.43 -3.43
CA ASP A 15 -1.14 13.57 -2.50
C ASP A 15 -1.23 12.61 -1.31
N GLY A 16 -2.43 12.40 -0.77
CA GLY A 16 -2.67 11.52 0.36
C GLY A 16 -2.44 10.05 0.01
N LEU A 17 -2.89 9.63 -1.19
CA LEU A 17 -2.66 8.28 -1.70
C LEU A 17 -1.19 8.03 -2.01
N CYS A 18 -0.51 8.98 -2.65
CA CYS A 18 0.92 8.89 -2.94
C CYS A 18 1.77 8.82 -1.65
N LEU A 19 1.45 9.65 -0.66
CA LEU A 19 2.12 9.63 0.65
C LEU A 19 1.97 8.27 1.33
N GLU A 20 0.76 7.72 1.37
CA GLU A 20 0.51 6.43 2.03
C GLU A 20 1.14 5.27 1.23
N ALA A 21 1.19 5.36 -0.11
CA ALA A 21 1.93 4.41 -0.94
C ALA A 21 3.43 4.41 -0.58
N SER A 22 4.07 5.58 -0.52
CA SER A 22 5.47 5.70 -0.10
C SER A 22 5.70 5.18 1.32
N ARG A 23 4.74 5.39 2.22
CA ARG A 23 4.82 4.86 3.58
C ARG A 23 4.81 3.33 3.59
N CYS A 24 3.95 2.70 2.79
CA CYS A 24 3.94 1.25 2.63
C CYS A 24 5.28 0.71 2.10
N GLU A 25 5.89 1.38 1.12
CA GLU A 25 7.21 1.00 0.59
C GLU A 25 8.32 1.11 1.65
N VAL A 26 8.34 2.21 2.43
CA VAL A 26 9.29 2.38 3.52
C VAL A 26 9.13 1.29 4.58
N LEU A 27 7.89 0.95 4.95
CA LEU A 27 7.63 -0.13 5.91
C LEU A 27 8.07 -1.49 5.37
N ALA A 28 7.82 -1.76 4.09
CA ALA A 28 8.28 -2.98 3.41
C ALA A 28 9.81 -3.07 3.43
N GLY A 29 10.51 -1.97 3.13
CA GLY A 29 11.97 -1.90 3.18
C GLY A 29 12.53 -2.09 4.59
N ARG A 30 11.88 -1.51 5.61
CA ARG A 30 12.25 -1.74 7.01
C ARG A 30 12.07 -3.20 7.43
N LEU A 31 11.02 -3.87 6.95
CA LEU A 31 10.82 -5.28 7.24
C LEU A 31 11.87 -6.15 6.57
N ALA A 32 12.20 -5.87 5.30
CA ALA A 32 13.26 -6.55 4.57
C ALA A 32 14.65 -6.38 5.22
N ALA A 33 14.90 -5.25 5.89
CA ALA A 33 16.14 -5.02 6.62
C ALA A 33 16.25 -5.80 7.95
N ASN A 34 15.15 -6.34 8.47
CA ASN A 34 15.10 -7.05 9.76
C ASN A 34 15.21 -8.59 9.63
N CYS A 35 15.71 -9.10 8.51
CA CYS A 35 15.83 -10.54 8.25
C CYS A 35 16.43 -11.31 9.44
N ALA A 36 15.77 -12.41 9.82
CA ALA A 36 16.23 -13.31 10.87
C ALA A 36 17.67 -13.80 10.60
N PRO A 37 18.51 -14.00 11.64
CA PRO A 37 19.84 -14.55 11.48
C PRO A 37 19.79 -15.91 10.78
N THR A 38 20.47 -16.03 9.64
CA THR A 38 20.69 -17.31 8.97
C THR A 38 21.73 -18.10 9.78
N LEU A 39 21.29 -18.75 10.86
CA LEU A 39 22.17 -19.62 11.64
C LEU A 39 22.47 -20.87 10.83
N ALA A 40 23.76 -21.06 10.49
CA ALA A 40 24.28 -22.35 10.04
C ALA A 40 24.37 -23.28 11.27
N VAL A 41 23.22 -23.76 11.75
CA VAL A 41 23.17 -24.65 12.92
C VAL A 41 23.57 -26.06 12.51
N SER A 42 24.59 -26.61 13.18
CA SER A 42 24.87 -28.04 13.12
C SER A 42 23.68 -28.79 13.73
N ASN A 43 23.00 -29.56 12.90
CA ASN A 43 21.71 -30.23 13.09
C ASN A 43 21.69 -31.39 14.11
N TRP A 44 22.66 -31.47 15.03
CA TRP A 44 22.77 -32.58 15.98
C TRP A 44 21.91 -32.42 17.24
N LEU A 45 21.40 -31.21 17.52
CA LEU A 45 20.53 -30.92 18.68
C LEU A 45 19.10 -30.67 18.23
N ALA A 46 18.12 -31.36 18.82
CA ALA A 46 16.70 -31.19 18.51
C ALA A 46 16.22 -29.73 18.68
N SER A 47 16.74 -29.01 19.69
CA SER A 47 16.45 -27.59 19.89
C SER A 47 16.96 -26.71 18.75
N ALA A 48 18.12 -27.03 18.17
CA ALA A 48 18.67 -26.28 17.03
C ALA A 48 17.81 -26.47 15.77
N ALA A 49 17.29 -27.69 15.55
CA ALA A 49 16.34 -27.96 14.47
C ALA A 49 15.02 -27.19 14.66
N ALA A 50 14.47 -27.16 15.88
CA ALA A 50 13.27 -26.41 16.20
C ALA A 50 13.44 -24.89 15.95
N VAL A 51 14.56 -24.31 16.37
CA VAL A 51 14.89 -22.90 16.08
C VAL A 51 15.00 -22.64 14.58
N GLY A 52 15.61 -23.56 13.83
CA GLY A 52 15.70 -23.46 12.36
C GLY A 52 14.32 -23.42 11.68
N VAL A 53 13.38 -24.27 12.12
CA VAL A 53 12.00 -24.26 11.62
C VAL A 53 11.31 -22.94 11.96
N SER A 54 11.40 -22.47 13.21
CA SER A 54 10.79 -21.19 13.60
C SER A 54 11.36 -20.01 12.84
N ASN A 55 12.68 -19.96 12.59
CA ASN A 55 13.30 -18.92 11.77
C ASN A 55 12.77 -18.95 10.33
N ALA A 56 12.60 -20.14 9.74
CA ALA A 56 12.04 -20.26 8.40
C ALA A 56 10.57 -19.78 8.32
N GLU A 57 9.77 -20.05 9.35
CA GLU A 57 8.39 -19.55 9.45
C GLU A 57 8.34 -18.03 9.58
N ILE A 58 9.24 -17.45 10.40
CA ILE A 58 9.38 -16.00 10.55
C ILE A 58 9.73 -15.35 9.22
N VAL A 59 10.75 -15.84 8.51
CA VAL A 59 11.15 -15.33 7.19
C VAL A 59 10.00 -15.43 6.18
N ALA A 60 9.23 -16.51 6.20
CA ALA A 60 8.08 -16.68 5.34
C ALA A 60 6.95 -15.69 5.69
N ALA A 61 6.73 -15.38 6.97
CA ALA A 61 5.76 -14.38 7.41
C ALA A 61 6.19 -12.95 7.03
N GLU A 62 7.47 -12.62 7.24
CA GLU A 62 8.09 -11.34 6.83
C GLU A 62 7.91 -11.10 5.33
N THR A 63 8.26 -12.11 4.51
CA THR A 63 8.13 -12.03 3.05
C THR A 63 6.69 -11.75 2.62
N ARG A 64 5.71 -12.47 3.21
CA ARG A 64 4.29 -12.24 2.89
C ARG A 64 3.82 -10.85 3.29
N CYS A 65 4.28 -10.34 4.43
CA CYS A 65 3.93 -9.01 4.91
C CYS A 65 4.51 -7.92 3.99
N MET A 66 5.78 -8.05 3.61
CA MET A 66 6.45 -7.16 2.65
C MET A 66 5.70 -7.11 1.32
N LEU A 67 5.37 -8.27 0.75
CA LEU A 67 4.64 -8.35 -0.52
C LEU A 67 3.26 -7.69 -0.45
N ARG A 68 2.55 -7.84 0.68
CA ARG A 68 1.26 -7.16 0.89
C ARG A 68 1.43 -5.65 0.92
N MET A 69 2.44 -5.13 1.62
CA MET A 69 2.71 -3.70 1.67
C MET A 69 3.06 -3.13 0.30
N GLN A 70 3.89 -3.83 -0.48
CA GLN A 70 4.22 -3.43 -1.85
C GLN A 70 2.99 -3.45 -2.77
N ALA A 71 2.14 -4.47 -2.66
CA ALA A 71 0.90 -4.54 -3.43
C ALA A 71 -0.06 -3.40 -3.05
N THR A 72 -0.17 -3.07 -1.74
CA THR A 72 -0.95 -1.91 -1.29
C THR A 72 -0.40 -0.61 -1.85
N ALA A 73 0.92 -0.41 -1.82
CA ALA A 73 1.54 0.78 -2.41
C ALA A 73 1.21 0.93 -3.90
N ALA A 74 1.35 -0.16 -4.67
CA ALA A 74 1.01 -0.17 -6.09
C ALA A 74 -0.46 0.16 -6.36
N ASN A 75 -1.38 -0.40 -5.56
CA ASN A 75 -2.81 -0.11 -5.69
C ASN A 75 -3.14 1.35 -5.36
N LEU A 76 -2.51 1.92 -4.33
CA LEU A 76 -2.71 3.32 -3.95
C LEU A 76 -2.19 4.27 -5.04
N ALA A 77 -1.02 3.99 -5.60
CA ALA A 77 -0.46 4.76 -6.71
C ALA A 77 -1.33 4.66 -7.98
N ALA A 78 -1.86 3.47 -8.29
CA ALA A 78 -2.78 3.28 -9.40
C ALA A 78 -4.10 4.05 -9.19
N ALA A 79 -4.63 4.05 -7.97
CA ALA A 79 -5.82 4.83 -7.62
C ALA A 79 -5.58 6.33 -7.77
N ALA A 80 -4.44 6.84 -7.30
CA ALA A 80 -4.03 8.24 -7.45
C ALA A 80 -4.02 8.66 -8.93
N ALA A 81 -3.30 7.90 -9.77
CA ALA A 81 -3.26 8.12 -11.21
C ALA A 81 -4.66 8.07 -11.87
N GLY A 82 -5.52 7.16 -11.43
CA GLY A 82 -6.90 7.05 -11.89
C GLY A 82 -7.74 8.29 -11.57
N TYR A 83 -7.64 8.82 -10.35
CA TYR A 83 -8.34 10.05 -9.95
C TYR A 83 -7.83 11.26 -10.73
N ALA A 84 -6.51 11.42 -10.87
CA ALA A 84 -5.92 12.50 -11.65
C ALA A 84 -6.37 12.49 -13.13
N ALA A 85 -6.42 11.32 -13.76
CA ALA A 85 -6.91 11.17 -15.12
C ALA A 85 -8.41 11.52 -15.24
N ASN A 86 -9.22 11.13 -14.26
CA ASN A 86 -10.65 11.43 -14.23
C ASN A 86 -10.91 12.94 -14.07
N GLU A 87 -10.15 13.62 -13.20
CA GLU A 87 -10.22 15.08 -13.04
C GLU A 87 -9.83 15.81 -14.32
N ALA A 88 -8.74 15.40 -14.98
CA ALA A 88 -8.29 15.99 -16.23
C ALA A 88 -9.35 15.82 -17.36
N SER A 89 -9.93 14.62 -17.48
CA SER A 89 -10.99 14.32 -18.44
C SER A 89 -12.24 15.16 -18.17
N SER A 90 -12.67 15.22 -16.90
CA SER A 90 -13.82 16.02 -16.48
C SER A 90 -13.61 17.51 -16.76
N ALA A 91 -12.43 18.05 -16.44
CA ALA A 91 -12.06 19.43 -16.74
C ALA A 91 -12.02 19.73 -18.25
N ALA A 92 -11.62 18.77 -19.08
CA ALA A 92 -11.68 18.90 -20.54
C ALA A 92 -13.13 18.93 -21.06
N GLN A 93 -13.99 18.05 -20.55
CA GLN A 93 -15.42 18.02 -20.90
C GLN A 93 -16.12 19.32 -20.50
N PHE A 94 -15.90 19.83 -19.29
CA PHE A 94 -16.46 21.13 -18.88
C PHE A 94 -15.98 22.30 -19.73
N ARG A 95 -14.70 22.32 -20.11
CA ARG A 95 -14.17 23.34 -21.03
C ARG A 95 -14.81 23.25 -22.43
N ALA A 96 -15.08 22.05 -22.92
CA ALA A 96 -15.75 21.85 -24.20
C ALA A 96 -17.20 22.36 -24.19
N LEU A 97 -17.91 22.22 -23.06
CA LEU A 97 -19.27 22.76 -22.87
C LEU A 97 -19.30 24.30 -22.81
N ASN A 98 -18.21 24.93 -22.35
CA ASN A 98 -18.08 26.38 -22.23
C ASN A 98 -17.47 27.05 -23.49
N GLY A 99 -17.28 26.30 -24.59
CA GLY A 99 -16.91 26.86 -25.89
C GLY A 99 -18.03 27.75 -26.47
N PRO A 100 -17.73 28.66 -27.41
CA PRO A 100 -18.71 29.65 -27.86
C PRO A 100 -19.95 28.96 -28.42
N THR A 101 -21.07 29.10 -27.70
CA THR A 101 -22.41 28.87 -28.24
C THR A 101 -22.58 29.82 -29.41
N VAL A 102 -22.34 29.33 -30.63
CA VAL A 102 -22.76 29.99 -31.85
C VAL A 102 -24.29 29.97 -31.84
N ARG A 103 -24.88 31.12 -31.52
CA ARG A 103 -26.29 31.40 -31.77
C ARG A 103 -26.46 31.87 -33.21
#